data_AF-A0A538CKF2-F1
#
_entry.id   AF-A0A538CKF2-F1
#
_cell.length_a   1.000
_cell.length_b   1.000
_cell.length_c   1.000
_cell.angle_alpha   90.00
_cell.angle_beta   90.00
_cell.angle_gamma   90.00
#
_symmetry.space_group_name_H-M   'P 1'
#
loop_
_entity.id
_entity.type
_entity.pdbx_description
1 polymer ?
#
loop_
_entity_poly.entity_id
_entity_poly.type
_entity_poly.pdbx_seq_one_letter_code
_entity_poly.pdbx_strand_id
1 'polypeptide(L)'
;MLLTRSHPLPDGSRVRLRLPQAGDRAGLVALHERLGAPLDDVRMSRILRFDPRACLSVCATALTGLSEVIVAYGHVDRDGSSSLVVADEVLAPGVTELVAAALAEGAEARHVA
;
A
#
# COMPACT_ATOMS: atom_id res chain seq x y z
N MET A 1 13.92 -7.04 4.09
CA MET A 1 13.21 -5.82 3.63
C MET A 1 12.26 -6.22 2.51
N LEU A 2 10.95 -6.22 2.77
CA LEU A 2 9.90 -6.63 1.83
C LEU A 2 9.66 -5.62 0.68
N LEU A 3 10.16 -4.39 0.83
CA LEU A 3 10.11 -3.36 -0.20
C LEU A 3 11.03 -3.72 -1.38
N THR A 4 10.51 -3.60 -2.60
CA THR A 4 11.19 -3.89 -3.89
C THR A 4 11.22 -5.36 -4.30
N ARG A 5 10.40 -6.23 -3.69
CA ARG A 5 10.24 -7.63 -4.12
C ARG A 5 8.84 -7.89 -4.63
N SER A 6 8.76 -8.82 -5.58
CA SER A 6 7.51 -9.42 -6.02
C SER A 6 7.19 -10.58 -5.07
N HIS A 7 5.99 -10.60 -4.53
CA HIS A 7 5.51 -11.55 -3.51
C HIS A 7 4.35 -12.35 -4.08
N PRO A 8 4.34 -13.68 -3.92
CA PRO A 8 3.20 -14.49 -4.29
C PRO A 8 2.03 -14.23 -3.33
N LEU A 9 0.81 -14.27 -3.87
CA LEU A 9 -0.44 -14.31 -3.12
C LEU A 9 -1.01 -15.74 -3.09
N PRO A 10 -1.96 -16.04 -2.18
CA PRO A 10 -2.56 -17.38 -2.05
C PRO A 10 -3.19 -17.94 -3.33
N ASP A 11 -3.66 -17.08 -4.22
CA ASP A 11 -4.24 -17.47 -5.51
C ASP A 11 -3.19 -17.73 -6.60
N GLY A 12 -1.90 -17.60 -6.28
CA GLY A 12 -0.78 -17.75 -7.20
C GLY A 12 -0.42 -16.49 -7.98
N SER A 13 -1.21 -15.42 -7.86
CA SER A 13 -0.86 -14.11 -8.42
C SER A 13 0.33 -13.50 -7.71
N ARG A 14 0.88 -12.42 -8.27
CA ARG A 14 2.07 -11.75 -7.72
C ARG A 14 1.84 -10.27 -7.59
N VAL A 15 2.26 -9.74 -6.45
CA VAL A 15 2.21 -8.30 -6.15
C VAL A 15 3.60 -7.79 -5.84
N ARG A 16 3.90 -6.56 -6.27
CA ARG A 16 5.15 -5.88 -5.96
C ARG A 16 4.91 -4.84 -4.89
N LEU A 17 5.67 -4.90 -3.80
CA LEU A 17 5.66 -3.88 -2.77
C LEU A 17 6.71 -2.80 -3.07
N ARG A 18 6.34 -1.53 -2.89
CA ARG A 18 7.23 -0.37 -3.05
C ARG A 18 6.79 0.78 -2.17
N LEU A 19 7.62 1.81 -2.07
CA LEU A 19 7.21 3.09 -1.48
C LEU A 19 6.17 3.79 -2.38
N PRO A 20 5.25 4.57 -1.79
CA PRO A 20 4.40 5.48 -2.55
C PRO A 20 5.24 6.49 -3.35
N GLN A 21 4.71 6.89 -4.51
CA GLN A 21 5.31 7.84 -5.44
C GLN A 21 4.32 8.96 -5.76
N ALA A 22 4.81 10.15 -6.11
CA ALA A 22 3.95 11.29 -6.48
C ALA A 22 2.99 10.98 -7.64
N GLY A 23 3.38 10.07 -8.54
CA GLY A 23 2.56 9.62 -9.67
C GLY A 23 1.41 8.67 -9.30
N ASP A 24 1.32 8.21 -8.05
CA ASP A 24 0.34 7.19 -7.63
C ASP A 24 -1.10 7.70 -7.56
N ARG A 25 -1.32 9.02 -7.67
CA ARG A 25 -2.65 9.65 -7.54
C ARG A 25 -3.71 8.93 -8.37
N ALA A 26 -3.46 8.71 -9.66
CA ALA A 26 -4.42 8.07 -10.54
C ALA A 26 -4.72 6.63 -10.12
N GLY A 27 -3.70 5.88 -9.69
CA GLY A 27 -3.87 4.51 -9.20
C GLY A 27 -4.64 4.42 -7.89
N LEU A 28 -4.44 5.39 -6.98
CA LEU A 28 -5.18 5.47 -5.71
C LEU A 28 -6.64 5.84 -5.93
N VAL A 29 -6.95 6.76 -6.85
CA VAL A 29 -8.34 7.06 -7.26
C VAL A 29 -8.98 5.78 -7.79
N ALA A 30 -8.34 5.11 -8.76
CA ALA A 30 -8.90 3.90 -9.36
C ALA A 30 -9.09 2.77 -8.34
N LEU A 31 -8.19 2.62 -7.36
CA LEU A 31 -8.37 1.67 -6.26
C LEU A 31 -9.65 1.97 -5.48
N HIS A 32 -9.83 3.22 -5.05
CA HIS A 32 -10.99 3.63 -4.25
C HIS A 32 -12.32 3.56 -5.02
N GLU A 33 -12.30 3.83 -6.32
CA GLU A 33 -13.46 3.62 -7.18
C GLU A 33 -13.86 2.14 -7.23
N ARG A 34 -12.91 1.22 -7.40
CA ARG A 34 -13.18 -0.23 -7.37
C ARG A 34 -13.73 -0.70 -6.03
N LEU A 35 -13.27 -0.10 -4.93
CA LEU A 35 -13.76 -0.38 -3.58
C LEU A 35 -15.12 0.27 -3.27
N GLY A 36 -15.70 1.05 -4.20
CA GLY A 36 -16.96 1.75 -3.97
C GLY A 36 -16.88 2.87 -2.93
N ALA A 37 -15.66 3.34 -2.62
CA ALA A 37 -15.38 4.33 -1.58
C ALA A 37 -14.54 5.47 -2.15
N PRO A 38 -15.09 6.30 -3.07
CA PRO A 38 -14.34 7.32 -3.77
C PRO A 38 -13.68 8.31 -2.80
N LEU A 39 -12.44 8.68 -3.10
CA LEU A 39 -11.69 9.68 -2.33
C LEU A 39 -12.09 11.08 -2.76
N ASP A 40 -12.41 11.93 -1.78
CA ASP A 40 -12.41 13.37 -1.99
C ASP A 40 -10.96 13.92 -2.06
N ASP A 41 -10.79 15.12 -2.61
CA ASP A 41 -9.48 15.74 -2.80
C ASP A 41 -8.73 15.98 -1.48
N VAL A 42 -9.43 16.15 -0.36
CA VAL A 42 -8.84 16.37 0.96
C VAL A 42 -8.22 15.08 1.48
N ARG A 43 -8.95 13.97 1.41
CA ARG A 43 -8.47 12.63 1.76
C ARG A 43 -7.35 12.20 0.84
N MET A 44 -7.46 12.45 -0.47
CA MET A 44 -6.39 12.18 -1.43
C MET A 44 -5.12 12.95 -1.07
N SER A 45 -5.23 14.24 -0.78
CA SER A 45 -4.08 15.07 -0.39
C SER A 45 -3.42 14.59 0.89
N ARG A 46 -4.19 14.06 1.85
CA ARG A 46 -3.64 13.46 3.08
C ARG A 46 -2.88 12.15 2.80
N ILE A 47 -3.42 11.29 1.93
CA ILE A 47 -2.78 10.02 1.55
C ILE A 47 -1.48 10.30 0.77
N LEU A 48 -1.49 11.27 -0.14
CA LEU A 48 -0.32 11.62 -0.97
C LEU A 48 0.73 12.44 -0.22
N ARG A 49 0.38 13.09 0.89
CA ARG A 49 1.31 13.81 1.76
C ARG A 49 2.06 12.80 2.65
N PHE A 50 2.78 11.90 2.00
CA PHE A 50 3.74 11.01 2.62
C PHE A 50 4.88 11.84 3.21
N ASP A 51 4.99 11.88 4.54
CA ASP A 51 6.19 12.34 5.23
C ASP A 51 6.97 11.12 5.75
N PRO A 52 8.07 10.73 5.09
CA PRO A 52 8.86 9.55 5.50
C PRO A 52 9.47 9.68 6.90
N ARG A 53 9.46 10.88 7.51
CA ARG A 53 9.92 11.11 8.89
C ARG A 53 8.83 10.85 9.92
N ALA A 54 7.56 11.00 9.53
CA ALA A 54 6.40 10.88 10.40
C ALA A 54 5.74 9.49 10.32
N CYS A 55 5.76 8.86 9.15
CA CYS A 55 5.16 7.55 8.95
C CYS A 55 5.97 6.65 8.01
N LEU A 56 5.72 5.35 8.12
CA LEU A 56 6.09 4.38 7.10
C LEU A 56 4.89 4.18 6.18
N SER A 57 5.12 4.03 4.88
CA SER A 57 4.07 3.74 3.91
C SER A 57 4.52 2.76 2.85
N VAL A 58 3.57 1.96 2.37
CA VAL A 58 3.77 0.90 1.39
C VAL A 58 2.64 0.95 0.37
N CYS A 59 2.98 0.74 -0.91
CA CYS A 59 2.04 0.46 -1.98
C CYS A 59 2.30 -0.93 -2.54
N ALA A 60 1.22 -1.66 -2.83
CA ALA A 60 1.24 -2.93 -3.54
C ALA A 60 0.67 -2.73 -4.96
N THR A 61 1.40 -3.22 -5.95
CA THR A 61 0.94 -3.22 -7.35
C THR A 61 0.84 -4.63 -7.90
N ALA A 62 -0.23 -4.94 -8.60
CA ALA A 62 -0.40 -6.18 -9.35
C ALA A 62 -0.26 -5.91 -10.85
N LEU A 63 0.21 -6.90 -11.61
CA LEU A 63 0.17 -6.85 -13.07
C LEU A 63 -1.19 -7.36 -13.55
N THR A 64 -1.98 -6.48 -14.14
CA THR A 64 -3.28 -6.83 -14.76
C THR A 64 -3.18 -6.61 -16.27
N GLY A 65 -3.09 -7.71 -17.03
CA GLY A 65 -2.80 -7.65 -18.47
C GLY A 65 -1.39 -7.10 -18.72
N LEU A 66 -1.30 -5.92 -19.34
CA LEU A 66 -0.04 -5.25 -19.68
C LEU A 66 0.27 -4.03 -18.79
N SER A 67 -0.50 -3.82 -17.72
CA SER A 67 -0.36 -2.63 -16.88
C SER A 67 -0.28 -2.98 -15.41
N GLU A 68 0.59 -2.27 -14.69
CA GLU A 68 0.65 -2.36 -13.24
C GLU A 68 -0.40 -1.44 -12.62
N VAL A 69 -1.22 -2.01 -11.75
CA VAL A 69 -2.28 -1.28 -11.05
C VAL A 69 -2.04 -1.35 -9.55
N ILE A 70 -2.38 -0.28 -8.84
CA ILE A 70 -2.34 -0.27 -7.38
C ILE A 70 -3.51 -1.12 -6.88
N VAL A 71 -3.17 -2.16 -6.11
CA VAL A 71 -4.15 -3.08 -5.49
C VAL A 71 -4.24 -2.89 -3.98
N ALA A 72 -3.21 -2.30 -3.36
CA ALA A 72 -3.29 -1.89 -1.97
C ALA A 72 -2.33 -0.75 -1.65
N TYR A 73 -2.61 -0.03 -0.58
CA TYR A 73 -1.65 0.82 0.10
C TYR A 73 -1.88 0.78 1.61
N GLY A 74 -0.85 1.12 2.37
CA GLY A 74 -0.99 1.26 3.80
C GLY A 74 0.05 2.19 4.39
N HIS A 75 -0.24 2.67 5.58
CA HIS A 75 0.67 3.47 6.37
C HIS A 75 0.58 3.10 7.84
N VAL A 76 1.69 3.31 8.55
CA VAL A 76 1.76 3.24 10.01
C VAL A 76 2.54 4.43 10.51
N ASP A 77 2.01 5.12 11.51
CA ASP A 77 2.70 6.22 12.17
C ASP A 77 3.94 5.70 12.89
N ARG A 78 4.96 6.55 13.02
CA ARG A 78 6.24 6.15 13.58
C ARG A 78 6.15 5.64 15.03
N ASP A 79 5.23 6.19 15.80
CA ASP A 79 4.95 5.76 17.17
C ASP A 79 4.00 4.56 17.26
N GLY A 80 3.52 4.06 16.11
CA GLY A 80 2.56 2.97 16.02
C GLY A 80 1.14 3.33 16.47
N SER A 81 0.85 4.61 16.73
CA SER A 81 -0.44 5.06 17.27
C SER A 81 -1.60 4.92 16.27
N SER A 82 -1.28 4.95 14.98
CA SER A 82 -2.25 4.82 13.89
C SER A 82 -1.70 3.93 12.79
N SER A 83 -2.56 3.06 12.26
CA SER A 83 -2.29 2.31 11.04
C SER A 83 -3.52 2.24 10.16
N LEU A 84 -3.29 2.23 8.85
CA LEU A 84 -4.32 2.05 7.84
C LEU A 84 -3.80 1.10 6.77
N VAL A 85 -4.63 0.16 6.37
CA VAL A 85 -4.45 -0.63 5.15
C VAL A 85 -5.73 -0.53 4.33
N VAL A 86 -5.57 -0.21 3.05
CA VAL A 86 -6.65 -0.23 2.06
C VAL A 86 -6.21 -1.17 0.95
N ALA A 87 -7.05 -2.16 0.65
CA ALA A 87 -6.71 -3.26 -0.21
C ALA A 87 -7.93 -3.72 -1.02
N ASP A 88 -7.66 -4.11 -2.26
CA ASP A 88 -8.60 -4.75 -3.17
C ASP A 88 -8.40 -6.27 -3.11
N GLU A 89 -9.05 -6.89 -2.12
CA GLU A 89 -9.04 -8.35 -1.91
C GLU A 89 -9.74 -9.13 -3.03
N VAL A 90 -10.56 -8.45 -3.84
CA VAL A 90 -11.21 -9.09 -4.99
C VAL A 90 -10.20 -9.26 -6.13
N LEU A 91 -9.39 -8.22 -6.39
CA LEU A 91 -8.38 -8.26 -7.45
C LEU A 91 -7.07 -8.94 -7.02
N ALA A 92 -6.76 -8.91 -5.72
CA ALA A 92 -5.52 -9.45 -5.15
C ALA A 92 -5.77 -10.07 -3.76
N PRO A 93 -6.34 -11.29 -3.70
CA PRO A 93 -6.62 -11.96 -2.43
C PRO A 93 -5.36 -12.15 -1.58
N GLY A 94 -5.41 -11.81 -0.29
CA GLY A 94 -4.29 -11.90 0.66
C GLY A 94 -3.34 -10.70 0.65
N VAL A 95 -3.65 -9.63 -0.09
CA VAL A 95 -2.78 -8.45 -0.17
C VAL A 95 -2.83 -7.62 1.12
N THR A 96 -3.94 -7.66 1.86
CA THR A 96 -4.07 -6.99 3.15
C THR A 96 -3.03 -7.49 4.15
N GLU A 97 -2.95 -8.80 4.35
CA GLU A 97 -1.99 -9.40 5.30
C GLU A 97 -0.55 -9.10 4.87
N LEU A 98 -0.25 -9.16 3.57
CA LEU A 98 1.07 -8.86 3.05
C LEU A 98 1.48 -7.40 3.31
N VAL A 99 0.59 -6.44 3.07
CA VAL A 99 0.89 -5.02 3.34
C VAL A 99 1.04 -4.77 4.83
N ALA A 100 0.18 -5.37 5.67
CA ALA A 100 0.27 -5.26 7.12
C ALA A 100 1.61 -5.81 7.64
N ALA A 101 2.04 -6.98 7.16
CA ALA A 101 3.33 -7.56 7.50
C ALA A 101 4.51 -6.66 7.08
N ALA A 102 4.44 -6.07 5.88
CA ALA A 102 5.46 -5.14 5.41
C ALA A 102 5.57 -3.87 6.25
N LEU A 103 4.45 -3.35 6.75
CA LEU A 103 4.44 -2.21 7.67
C LEU A 103 5.02 -2.59 9.04
N ALA A 104 4.64 -3.75 9.58
CA ALA A 104 5.16 -4.25 10.86
C ALA A 104 6.69 -4.45 10.80
N GLU A 105 7.20 -5.18 9.80
CA GLU A 105 8.64 -5.38 9.62
C GLU A 105 9.40 -4.05 9.48
N GLY A 106 8.84 -3.10 8.73
CA GLY A 106 9.46 -1.79 8.55
C GLY A 106 9.44 -0.92 9.80
N ALA A 107 8.43 -1.06 10.66
CA ALA A 107 8.35 -0.37 11.94
C ALA A 107 9.34 -0.95 12.96
N GLU A 108 9.46 -2.28 13.02
CA GLU A 108 10.44 -2.98 13.87
C GLU A 108 11.88 -2.63 13.48
N ALA A 109 12.22 -2.70 12.19
CA ALA A 109 13.55 -2.39 11.70
C ALA A 109 14.00 -0.94 11.99
N ARG A 110 13.04 -0.02 12.16
CA ARG A 110 13.28 1.39 12.48
C ARG A 110 13.30 1.71 13.97
N HIS A 111 12.73 0.84 14.81
CA HIS A 111 12.83 0.96 16.27
C HIS A 111 14.21 0.54 16.80
N VAL A 112 14.93 -0.29 16.06
CA VAL A 112 16.24 -0.83 16.45
C VAL A 112 17.41 0.04 15.93
N ALA A 113 17.13 1.08 15.11
CA ALA A 113 18.12 1.95 14.46
C ALA A 113 18.12 3.37 15.05
#